data_AF-A0A7R9ZT33-F1
#
_entry.id   AF-A0A7R9ZT33-F1
#
_cell.length_a   1.000
_cell.length_b   1.000
_cell.length_c   1.000
_cell.angle_alpha   90.00
_cell.angle_beta   90.00
_cell.angle_gamma   90.00
#
_symmetry.space_group_name_H-M   'P 1'
#
loop_
_entity.id
_entity.type
_entity.pdbx_description
1 polymer ?
#
loop_
_entity_poly.entity_id
_entity_poly.type
_entity_poly.pdbx_seq_one_letter_code
_entity_poly.pdbx_strand_id
1 'polypeptide(L)'
;DTGRTSDGGQDKTSQGDQQQGRTSAKQRRLNRLMAQNRKATIVIEHLIQASDVSHTMQHWHVYLKWNERLFHEMYAAYLAGRFGEDGANPAEGWYAGELSFFDFYLIPLAKKLSTCGVFGVASDEYLNYATANRQEWERKGKDVVQMYMSKYQTQQGSQPNKK
;
A
#
# COMPACT_ATOMS: atom_id res chain seq x y z
N ASP A 1 22.97 75.88 -38.24
CA ASP A 1 21.97 75.95 -37.16
C ASP A 1 20.62 75.55 -37.73
N THR A 2 19.90 74.52 -37.33
CA THR A 2 20.02 73.42 -36.37
C THR A 2 19.06 72.33 -36.93
N GLY A 3 19.41 71.05 -36.92
CA GLY A 3 18.92 70.16 -35.86
C GLY A 3 17.90 69.15 -36.41
N ARG A 4 18.41 67.98 -36.78
CA ARG A 4 17.70 66.77 -37.27
C ARG A 4 16.78 66.21 -36.18
N THR A 5 15.48 66.10 -36.44
CA THR A 5 14.56 65.31 -35.62
C THR A 5 14.74 63.82 -35.96
N SER A 6 15.22 63.03 -35.00
CA SER A 6 15.25 61.57 -35.07
C SER A 6 14.24 61.06 -34.06
N ASP A 7 13.04 60.76 -34.54
CA ASP A 7 12.00 60.07 -33.76
C ASP A 7 12.39 58.59 -33.65
N GLY A 8 12.92 58.22 -32.48
CA GLY A 8 13.34 56.88 -32.12
C GLY A 8 12.34 56.23 -31.16
N GLY A 9 11.06 56.19 -31.52
CA GLY A 9 10.04 55.40 -30.82
C GLY A 9 10.22 53.90 -31.09
N GLN A 10 11.22 53.27 -30.49
CA GLN A 10 11.36 51.81 -30.52
C GLN A 10 10.19 51.15 -29.78
N ASP A 11 9.51 50.28 -30.51
CA ASP A 11 8.46 49.34 -30.14
C ASP A 11 8.88 48.42 -28.97
N LYS A 12 8.79 48.95 -27.74
CA LYS A 12 9.07 48.20 -26.49
C LYS A 12 7.86 47.41 -25.99
N THR A 13 6.67 47.67 -26.53
CA THR A 13 5.41 47.06 -26.10
C THR A 13 5.25 45.65 -26.65
N SER A 14 5.67 45.41 -27.90
CA SER A 14 5.50 44.11 -28.58
C SER A 14 6.42 43.00 -28.05
N GLN A 15 7.62 43.34 -27.53
CA GLN A 15 8.54 42.36 -26.92
C GLN A 15 8.13 41.93 -25.50
N GLY A 16 7.53 42.82 -24.71
CA GLY A 16 7.05 42.52 -23.36
C GLY A 16 5.92 41.48 -23.36
N ASP A 17 4.93 41.63 -24.24
CA ASP A 17 3.79 40.72 -24.35
C ASP A 17 4.19 39.32 -24.86
N GLN A 18 5.15 39.23 -25.80
CA GLN A 18 5.67 37.94 -26.28
C GLN A 18 6.48 37.21 -25.21
N GLN A 19 7.23 37.93 -24.36
CA GLN A 19 8.00 37.37 -23.27
C GLN A 19 7.07 36.90 -22.12
N GLN A 20 6.01 37.66 -21.83
CA GLN A 20 5.02 37.38 -20.78
C GLN A 20 4.06 36.23 -21.16
N GLY A 21 3.72 36.10 -22.45
CA GLY A 21 3.02 34.93 -22.99
C GLY A 21 3.85 33.64 -22.95
N ARG A 22 5.16 33.74 -23.26
CA ARG A 22 6.10 32.60 -23.19
C ARG A 22 6.35 32.12 -21.77
N THR A 23 6.46 33.01 -20.78
CA THR A 23 6.62 32.64 -19.37
C THR A 23 5.35 32.00 -18.81
N SER A 24 4.16 32.49 -19.18
CA SER A 24 2.87 31.86 -18.83
C SER A 24 2.71 30.45 -19.41
N ALA A 25 3.10 30.24 -20.67
CA ALA A 25 3.08 28.91 -21.30
C ALA A 25 4.09 27.94 -20.66
N LYS A 26 5.30 28.41 -20.34
CA LYS A 26 6.33 27.63 -19.62
C LYS A 26 5.87 27.26 -18.21
N GLN A 27 5.24 28.19 -17.49
CA GLN A 27 4.67 27.96 -16.16
C GLN A 27 3.53 26.92 -16.20
N ARG A 28 2.64 27.01 -17.19
CA ARG A 28 1.56 26.02 -17.41
C ARG A 28 2.13 24.62 -17.66
N ARG A 29 3.19 24.50 -18.47
CA ARG A 29 3.88 23.24 -18.71
C ARG A 29 4.51 22.68 -17.43
N LEU A 30 5.20 23.51 -16.66
CA LEU A 30 5.80 23.12 -15.39
C LEU A 30 4.74 22.64 -14.39
N ASN A 31 3.62 23.37 -14.26
CA ASN A 31 2.51 22.98 -13.40
C ASN A 31 1.91 21.63 -13.81
N ARG A 32 1.78 21.37 -15.13
CA ARG A 32 1.30 20.07 -15.65
C ARG A 32 2.26 18.94 -15.32
N LEU A 33 3.56 19.14 -15.53
CA LEU A 33 4.60 18.15 -15.19
C LEU A 33 4.60 17.85 -13.69
N MET A 34 4.52 18.89 -12.85
CA MET A 34 4.45 18.72 -11.39
C MET A 34 3.19 17.95 -10.97
N ALA A 35 2.05 18.21 -11.61
CA ALA A 35 0.83 17.44 -11.36
C ALA A 35 0.95 15.97 -11.79
N GLN A 36 1.60 15.69 -12.93
CA GLN A 36 1.87 14.33 -13.38
C GLN A 36 2.82 13.60 -12.44
N ASN A 37 3.91 14.25 -12.02
CA ASN A 37 4.88 13.68 -11.09
C ASN A 37 4.22 13.34 -9.75
N ARG A 38 3.39 14.22 -9.19
CA ARG A 38 2.62 13.92 -7.97
C ARG A 38 1.72 12.70 -8.13
N LYS A 39 0.99 12.59 -9.24
CA LYS A 39 0.17 11.41 -9.54
C LYS A 39 1.01 10.14 -9.62
N ALA A 40 2.17 10.19 -10.31
CA ALA A 40 3.07 9.05 -10.40
C ALA A 40 3.60 8.62 -9.02
N THR A 41 4.00 9.56 -8.17
CA THR A 41 4.44 9.26 -6.81
C THR A 41 3.35 8.57 -5.98
N ILE A 42 2.11 9.08 -6.03
CA ILE A 42 0.98 8.46 -5.33
C ILE A 42 0.76 7.03 -5.82
N VAL A 43 0.84 6.80 -7.14
CA VAL A 43 0.67 5.45 -7.71
C VAL A 43 1.78 4.50 -7.25
N ILE A 44 3.03 4.95 -7.22
CA ILE A 44 4.16 4.14 -6.73
C ILE A 44 3.96 3.78 -5.25
N GLU A 45 3.51 4.73 -4.44
CA GLU A 45 3.22 4.47 -3.02
C GLU A 45 2.14 3.39 -2.85
N HIS A 46 1.04 3.49 -3.59
CA HIS A 46 -0.02 2.49 -3.55
C HIS A 46 0.45 1.11 -4.06
N LEU A 47 1.33 1.08 -5.07
CA LEU A 47 1.91 -0.17 -5.58
C LEU A 47 2.77 -0.85 -4.51
N ILE A 48 3.60 -0.09 -3.80
CA ILE A 48 4.44 -0.61 -2.71
C ILE A 48 3.56 -1.14 -1.58
N GLN A 49 2.55 -0.37 -1.16
CA GLN A 49 1.59 -0.81 -0.13
C GLN A 49 0.85 -2.09 -0.54
N ALA A 50 0.33 -2.14 -1.77
CA ALA A 50 -0.36 -3.33 -2.28
C ALA A 50 0.54 -4.55 -2.36
N SER A 51 1.82 -4.36 -2.69
CA SER A 51 2.79 -5.46 -2.84
C SER A 51 3.02 -6.18 -1.50
N ASP A 52 3.15 -5.41 -0.41
CA ASP A 52 3.41 -5.92 0.94
C ASP A 52 2.29 -6.86 1.44
N VAL A 53 1.03 -6.51 1.15
CA VAL A 53 -0.14 -7.23 1.67
C VAL A 53 -0.91 -8.03 0.61
N SER A 54 -0.36 -8.15 -0.60
CA SER A 54 -1.03 -8.77 -1.75
C SER A 54 -1.60 -10.17 -1.46
N HIS A 55 -0.90 -10.98 -0.67
CA HIS A 55 -1.31 -12.34 -0.31
C HIS A 55 -2.65 -12.41 0.47
N THR A 56 -3.03 -11.33 1.15
CA THR A 56 -4.29 -11.22 1.90
C THR A 56 -5.49 -10.88 1.01
N MET A 57 -5.23 -10.39 -0.20
CA MET A 57 -6.22 -10.08 -1.25
C MET A 57 -6.25 -11.15 -2.36
N GLN A 58 -5.74 -12.35 -2.09
CA GLN A 58 -5.83 -13.52 -2.98
C GLN A 58 -6.84 -14.54 -2.45
N HIS A 59 -7.06 -15.63 -3.19
CA HIS A 59 -7.92 -16.73 -2.76
C HIS A 59 -7.60 -17.20 -1.34
N TRP A 60 -8.65 -17.55 -0.59
CA TRP A 60 -8.61 -17.98 0.81
C TRP A 60 -7.46 -18.92 1.18
N HIS A 61 -7.21 -19.95 0.37
CA HIS A 61 -6.16 -20.93 0.66
C HIS A 61 -4.75 -20.32 0.60
N VAL A 62 -4.51 -19.34 -0.27
CA VAL A 62 -3.23 -18.63 -0.36
C VAL A 62 -3.07 -17.71 0.85
N TYR A 63 -4.10 -16.95 1.20
CA TYR A 63 -4.10 -16.13 2.42
C TYR A 63 -3.80 -16.98 3.66
N LEU A 64 -4.53 -18.09 3.87
CA LEU A 64 -4.30 -19.00 4.99
C LEU A 64 -2.86 -19.52 5.06
N LYS A 65 -2.31 -19.96 3.91
CA LYS A 65 -0.95 -20.51 3.87
C LYS A 65 0.09 -19.50 4.35
N TRP A 66 -0.03 -18.24 3.94
CA TRP A 66 0.93 -17.19 4.34
C TRP A 66 0.67 -16.68 5.75
N ASN A 67 -0.60 -16.56 6.15
CA ASN A 67 -0.98 -16.19 7.49
C ASN A 67 -0.51 -17.23 8.53
N GLU A 68 -0.59 -18.53 8.21
CA GLU A 68 -0.04 -19.62 9.03
C GLU A 68 1.47 -19.48 9.24
N ARG A 69 2.22 -19.19 8.18
CA ARG A 69 3.68 -19.03 8.25
C ARG A 69 4.06 -17.85 9.14
N LEU A 70 3.42 -16.71 8.94
CA LEU A 70 3.64 -15.53 9.79
C LEU A 70 3.30 -15.83 11.24
N PHE A 71 2.18 -16.53 11.49
CA PHE A 71 1.81 -16.96 12.84
C PHE A 71 2.90 -17.83 13.48
N HIS A 72 3.43 -18.82 12.76
CA HIS A 72 4.50 -19.68 13.27
C HIS A 72 5.81 -18.92 13.54
N GLU A 73 6.18 -17.96 12.69
CA GLU A 73 7.34 -17.11 12.91
C GLU A 73 7.20 -16.26 14.18
N MET A 74 6.02 -15.64 14.36
CA MET A 74 5.69 -14.85 15.54
C MET A 74 5.64 -15.73 16.80
N TYR A 75 5.01 -16.89 16.72
CA TYR A 75 4.91 -17.81 17.85
C TYR A 75 6.28 -18.38 18.25
N ALA A 76 7.15 -18.68 17.28
CA ALA A 76 8.53 -19.07 17.54
C ALA A 76 9.36 -17.96 18.21
N ALA A 77 9.15 -16.71 17.81
CA ALA A 77 9.77 -15.56 18.45
C ALA A 77 9.28 -15.35 19.89
N TYR A 78 8.00 -15.64 20.15
CA TYR A 78 7.39 -15.57 21.48
C TYR A 78 8.01 -16.59 22.42
N LEU A 79 8.10 -17.85 21.99
CA LEU A 79 8.75 -18.90 22.77
C LEU A 79 10.24 -18.65 23.02
N ALA A 80 10.90 -17.94 22.11
CA ALA A 80 12.30 -17.53 22.26
C ALA A 80 12.49 -16.27 23.12
N GLY A 81 11.41 -15.71 23.70
CA GLY A 81 11.48 -14.51 24.54
C GLY A 81 11.85 -13.22 23.79
N ARG A 82 11.71 -13.19 22.45
CA ARG A 82 12.12 -12.04 21.62
C ARG A 82 11.15 -10.86 21.64
N PHE A 83 10.03 -10.98 22.35
CA PHE A 83 9.01 -9.92 22.47
C PHE A 83 9.18 -9.03 23.71
N GLY A 84 10.26 -9.22 24.50
CA GLY A 84 10.47 -8.49 25.74
C GLY A 84 9.60 -9.00 26.89
N GLU A 85 9.69 -8.34 28.05
CA GLU A 85 8.95 -8.74 29.27
C GLU A 85 7.42 -8.65 29.10
N ASP A 86 6.94 -7.74 28.26
CA ASP A 86 5.51 -7.52 27.96
C ASP A 86 5.03 -8.31 26.72
N GLY A 87 5.85 -9.24 26.22
CA GLY A 87 5.55 -9.99 25.02
C GLY A 87 4.32 -10.89 25.15
N ALA A 88 3.22 -10.51 24.51
CA ALA A 88 1.99 -11.28 24.52
C ALA A 88 2.06 -12.52 23.60
N ASN A 89 1.38 -13.58 24.00
CA ASN A 89 1.21 -14.77 23.17
C ASN A 89 0.43 -14.42 21.88
N PRO A 90 1.01 -14.62 20.68
CA PRO A 90 0.33 -14.29 19.43
C PRO A 90 -1.04 -14.97 19.27
N ALA A 91 -1.22 -16.17 19.83
CA ALA A 91 -2.46 -16.94 19.73
C ALA A 91 -3.67 -16.27 20.39
N GLU A 92 -3.46 -15.44 21.42
CA GLU A 92 -4.53 -14.79 22.16
C GLU A 92 -5.17 -13.64 21.37
N GLY A 93 -4.35 -12.90 20.62
CA GLY A 93 -4.76 -11.73 19.85
C GLY A 93 -5.06 -11.98 18.37
N TRP A 94 -4.57 -13.08 17.79
CA TRP A 94 -4.52 -13.26 16.33
C TRP A 94 -5.88 -13.12 15.65
N TYR A 95 -6.92 -13.78 16.20
CA TYR A 95 -8.26 -13.75 15.60
C TYR A 95 -8.83 -12.33 15.51
N ALA A 96 -8.79 -11.58 16.62
CA ALA A 96 -9.31 -10.22 16.68
C ALA A 96 -8.42 -9.22 15.93
N GLY A 97 -7.11 -9.44 15.97
CA GLY A 97 -6.11 -8.67 15.24
C GLY A 97 -6.33 -8.75 13.74
N GLU A 98 -6.51 -9.95 13.19
CA GLU A 98 -6.78 -10.16 11.76
C GLU A 98 -8.09 -9.50 11.33
N LEU A 99 -9.17 -9.62 12.11
CA LEU A 99 -10.43 -8.90 11.81
C LEU A 99 -10.22 -7.38 11.76
N SER A 100 -9.50 -6.84 12.74
CA SER A 100 -9.17 -5.41 12.79
C SER A 100 -8.29 -5.00 11.61
N PHE A 101 -7.33 -5.84 11.21
CA PHE A 101 -6.48 -5.63 10.05
C PHE A 101 -7.31 -5.59 8.76
N PHE A 102 -8.26 -6.52 8.57
CA PHE A 102 -9.16 -6.48 7.41
C PHE A 102 -10.01 -5.21 7.39
N ASP A 103 -10.65 -4.88 8.51
CA ASP A 103 -11.66 -3.81 8.58
C ASP A 103 -11.04 -2.41 8.51
N PHE A 104 -9.91 -2.19 9.19
CA PHE A 104 -9.30 -0.85 9.32
C PHE A 104 -8.13 -0.58 8.37
N TYR A 105 -7.53 -1.62 7.79
CA TYR A 105 -6.39 -1.47 6.90
C TYR A 105 -6.63 -2.04 5.51
N LEU A 106 -6.88 -3.35 5.40
CA LEU A 106 -6.85 -4.04 4.11
C LEU A 106 -8.00 -3.64 3.19
N ILE A 107 -9.25 -3.69 3.68
CA ILE A 107 -10.42 -3.34 2.87
C ILE A 107 -10.38 -1.85 2.45
N PRO A 108 -10.05 -0.90 3.35
CA PRO A 108 -9.81 0.49 2.94
C PRO A 108 -8.74 0.64 1.86
N LEU A 109 -7.62 -0.09 1.96
CA LEU A 109 -6.56 -0.10 0.94
C LEU A 109 -7.08 -0.66 -0.40
N ALA A 110 -7.75 -1.82 -0.39
CA ALA A 110 -8.30 -2.44 -1.60
C ALA A 110 -9.30 -1.52 -2.32
N LYS A 111 -10.15 -0.81 -1.56
CA LYS A 111 -11.05 0.21 -2.11
C LYS A 111 -10.27 1.36 -2.78
N LYS A 112 -9.21 1.85 -2.13
CA LYS A 112 -8.35 2.89 -2.72
C LYS A 112 -7.73 2.40 -4.03
N LEU A 113 -7.18 1.18 -4.06
CA LEU A 113 -6.57 0.58 -5.26
C LEU A 113 -7.57 0.46 -6.43
N SER A 114 -8.82 0.05 -6.16
CA SER A 114 -9.90 0.04 -7.16
C SER A 114 -10.21 1.45 -7.67
N THR A 115 -10.35 2.44 -6.78
CA THR A 115 -10.60 3.83 -7.19
C THR A 115 -9.45 4.48 -7.94
N CYS A 116 -8.21 4.03 -7.76
CA CYS A 116 -7.06 4.58 -8.46
C CYS A 116 -7.09 4.31 -9.98
N GLY A 117 -7.83 3.29 -10.44
CA GLY A 117 -7.98 2.95 -11.87
C GLY A 117 -6.71 2.51 -12.60
N VAL A 118 -5.57 2.47 -11.90
CA VAL A 118 -4.26 2.08 -12.46
C VAL A 118 -4.14 0.56 -12.65
N PHE A 119 -4.88 -0.22 -11.87
CA PHE A 119 -4.79 -1.68 -11.85
C PHE A 119 -5.85 -2.39 -12.70
N GLY A 120 -6.74 -1.63 -13.35
CA GLY A 120 -7.79 -2.17 -14.21
C GLY A 120 -8.67 -3.19 -13.48
N VAL A 121 -9.05 -4.27 -14.16
CA VAL A 121 -9.93 -5.31 -13.62
C VAL A 121 -9.36 -6.06 -12.41
N ALA A 122 -8.03 -6.10 -12.26
CA ALA A 122 -7.38 -6.82 -11.16
C ALA A 122 -7.64 -6.18 -9.79
N SER A 123 -7.85 -4.86 -9.72
CA SER A 123 -8.17 -4.21 -8.43
C SER A 123 -9.57 -4.53 -7.91
N ASP A 124 -10.52 -4.83 -8.80
CA ASP A 124 -11.86 -5.23 -8.37
C ASP A 124 -11.85 -6.65 -7.80
N GLU A 125 -11.02 -7.54 -8.36
CA GLU A 125 -10.78 -8.87 -7.81
C GLU A 125 -10.15 -8.80 -6.39
N TYR A 126 -9.18 -7.91 -6.18
CA TYR A 126 -8.57 -7.73 -4.85
C TYR A 126 -9.58 -7.32 -3.78
N LEU A 127 -10.48 -6.38 -4.10
CA LEU A 127 -11.52 -5.97 -3.17
C LEU A 127 -12.48 -7.13 -2.85
N ASN A 128 -12.86 -7.92 -3.87
CA ASN A 128 -13.73 -9.08 -3.70
C ASN A 128 -13.07 -10.14 -2.80
N TYR A 129 -11.80 -10.49 -3.05
CA TYR A 129 -11.09 -11.46 -2.22
C TYR A 129 -10.84 -10.96 -0.81
N ALA A 130 -10.45 -9.69 -0.62
CA ALA A 130 -10.30 -9.10 0.72
C ALA A 130 -11.60 -9.21 1.52
N THR A 131 -12.74 -8.87 0.91
CA THR A 131 -14.06 -8.95 1.56
C THR A 131 -14.46 -10.38 1.87
N ALA A 132 -14.25 -11.32 0.93
CA ALA A 132 -14.57 -12.73 1.12
C ALA A 132 -13.69 -13.39 2.19
N ASN A 133 -12.38 -13.09 2.20
CA ASN A 133 -11.44 -13.59 3.20
C ASN A 133 -11.80 -13.07 4.59
N ARG A 134 -12.17 -11.80 4.72
CA ARG A 134 -12.65 -11.23 5.99
C ARG A 134 -13.87 -12.01 6.52
N GLN A 135 -14.86 -12.28 5.67
CA GLN A 135 -16.06 -13.03 6.05
C GLN A 135 -15.75 -14.47 6.46
N GLU A 136 -14.90 -15.16 5.69
CA GLU A 136 -14.51 -16.54 6.01
C GLU A 136 -13.65 -16.59 7.29
N TRP A 137 -12.82 -15.56 7.53
CA TRP A 137 -12.06 -15.40 8.76
C TRP A 137 -12.96 -15.14 9.97
N GLU A 138 -13.98 -14.29 9.86
CA GLU A 138 -14.97 -14.12 10.94
C GLU A 138 -15.64 -15.45 11.30
N ARG A 139 -15.94 -16.27 10.29
CA ARG A 139 -16.65 -17.54 10.49
C ARG A 139 -15.79 -18.65 11.07
N LYS A 140 -14.51 -18.72 10.66
CA LYS A 140 -13.62 -19.87 10.95
C LYS A 140 -12.31 -19.50 11.64
N GLY A 141 -12.00 -18.23 11.80
CA GLY A 141 -10.69 -17.75 12.21
C GLY A 141 -10.24 -18.29 13.56
N LYS A 142 -11.16 -18.47 14.51
CA LYS A 142 -10.84 -19.09 15.80
C LYS A 142 -10.35 -20.54 15.65
N ASP A 143 -11.07 -21.34 14.87
CA ASP A 143 -10.70 -22.74 14.58
C ASP A 143 -9.39 -22.81 13.81
N VAL A 144 -9.18 -21.87 12.88
CA VAL A 144 -7.94 -21.75 12.10
C VAL A 144 -6.75 -21.46 13.03
N VAL A 145 -6.87 -20.54 13.99
CA VAL A 145 -5.81 -20.26 14.96
C VAL A 145 -5.49 -21.49 15.81
N GLN A 146 -6.52 -22.23 16.25
CA GLN A 146 -6.31 -23.50 16.97
C GLN A 146 -5.57 -24.52 16.09
N MET A 147 -5.96 -24.64 14.82
CA MET A 147 -5.26 -25.49 13.85
C MET A 147 -3.79 -25.08 13.69
N TYR A 148 -3.49 -23.78 13.60
CA TYR A 148 -2.10 -23.30 13.50
C TYR A 148 -1.26 -23.71 14.70
N MET A 149 -1.83 -23.59 15.91
CA MET A 149 -1.19 -24.01 17.15
C MET A 149 -0.89 -25.51 17.16
N SER A 150 -1.88 -26.35 16.82
CA SER A 150 -1.69 -27.81 16.75
C SER A 150 -0.63 -28.22 15.71
N LYS A 151 -0.63 -27.56 14.55
CA LYS A 151 0.38 -27.81 13.51
C LYS A 151 1.78 -27.42 13.98
N TYR A 152 1.93 -26.29 14.65
CA TYR A 152 3.22 -25.84 15.18
C TYR A 152 3.79 -26.85 16.18
N GLN A 153 2.96 -27.31 17.12
CA GLN A 153 3.36 -28.32 18.11
C GLN A 153 3.78 -29.63 17.47
N THR A 154 3.04 -30.10 16.46
CA THR A 154 3.35 -31.33 15.71
C THR A 154 4.68 -31.21 14.98
N GLN A 155 4.94 -30.06 14.35
CA GLN A 155 6.19 -29.80 13.62
C GLN A 155 7.39 -29.72 14.58
N GLN A 156 7.24 -29.10 15.75
CA GLN A 156 8.31 -29.04 16.76
C GLN A 156 8.62 -30.41 17.37
N GLY A 157 7.60 -31.22 17.69
CA GLY A 157 7.80 -32.59 18.19
C GLY A 157 8.45 -33.54 17.18
N SER A 158 8.38 -33.22 15.89
CA SER A 158 8.97 -34.00 14.79
C SER A 158 10.39 -33.54 14.42
N GLN A 159 10.86 -32.38 14.91
CA GLN A 159 12.24 -31.96 14.70
C GLN A 159 13.14 -32.59 15.78
N PRO A 160 14.09 -33.47 15.44
CA PRO A 160 15.04 -33.98 16.41
C PRO A 160 15.86 -32.81 16.96
N ASN A 161 15.85 -32.66 18.29
CA ASN A 161 16.59 -31.65 19.06
C ASN A 161 17.92 -31.29 18.40
N LYS A 162 17.98 -30.11 17.76
CA LYS A 162 19.26 -29.48 17.43
C LYS A 162 19.81 -28.90 18.73
N LYS A 163 20.57 -29.73 19.43
CA LYS A 163 21.51 -29.31 20.47
C LYS A 163 22.55 -28.35 19.90
#